data_AF-A0A5D4TPZ8-F1
#
_entry.id   AF-A0A5D4TPZ8-F1
#
_cell.length_a   1.000
_cell.length_b   1.000
_cell.length_c   1.000
_cell.angle_alpha   90.00
_cell.angle_beta   90.00
_cell.angle_gamma   90.00
#
_symmetry.space_group_name_H-M   'P 1'
#
loop_
_entity.id
_entity.type
_entity.pdbx_description
1 polymer ?
#
loop_
_entity_poly.entity_id
_entity_poly.type
_entity_poly.pdbx_seq_one_letter_code
_entity_poly.pdbx_strand_id
1 'polypeptide(L)'
;MYRVCLMLALLLLLSGCRIEMSLDEAPAGPGTAQSSVPASGNTSAQNESLSIFINGDIEYDESQINLKAYTSLQEGALLKVILRAYPKEASLREIFNDEVQPAETPVVEELIEVDSKGESTLTLERQADIVYFMVVQFNPELQPDEIKEVYGARGEKVVVASNVEHYEYEGETMIGVTTSANIGMRPSWAYLQ
;
A
#
# COMPACT_ATOMS: atom_id res chain seq x y z
N MET A 1 51.79 -16.50 -19.41
CA MET A 1 50.83 -15.73 -20.26
C MET A 1 49.38 -15.91 -19.82
N TYR A 2 48.91 -17.13 -19.51
CA TYR A 2 47.52 -17.37 -19.04
C TYR A 2 47.09 -16.55 -17.80
N ARG A 3 47.99 -16.37 -16.82
CA ARG A 3 47.71 -15.59 -15.59
C ARG A 3 47.51 -14.09 -15.79
N VAL A 4 48.10 -13.51 -16.85
CA VAL A 4 47.95 -12.08 -17.17
C VAL A 4 46.63 -11.84 -17.91
N CYS A 5 46.24 -12.77 -18.80
CA CYS A 5 44.95 -12.72 -19.49
C CYS A 5 43.76 -12.88 -18.53
N LEU A 6 43.88 -13.71 -17.50
CA LEU A 6 42.81 -13.92 -16.52
C LEU A 6 42.57 -12.69 -15.63
N MET A 7 43.63 -11.96 -15.25
CA MET A 7 43.48 -10.70 -14.51
C MET A 7 42.88 -9.58 -15.37
N LEU A 8 43.22 -9.53 -16.66
CA LEU A 8 42.65 -8.55 -17.58
C LEU A 8 41.15 -8.79 -17.82
N ALA A 9 40.73 -10.05 -17.90
CA ALA A 9 39.32 -10.42 -18.01
C ALA A 9 38.51 -10.10 -16.74
N LEU A 10 39.11 -10.27 -15.54
CA LEU A 10 38.45 -9.90 -14.29
C LEU A 10 38.26 -8.38 -14.13
N LEU A 11 39.22 -7.56 -14.59
CA LEU A 11 39.12 -6.10 -14.53
C LEU A 11 37.99 -5.55 -15.43
N LEU A 12 37.74 -6.18 -16.57
CA LEU A 12 36.64 -5.81 -17.48
C LEU A 12 35.25 -6.18 -16.94
N LEU A 13 35.17 -7.16 -16.04
CA LEU A 13 33.91 -7.53 -15.37
C LEU A 13 33.58 -6.63 -14.18
N LEU A 14 34.55 -5.90 -13.60
CA LEU A 14 34.32 -4.95 -12.51
C LEU A 14 33.94 -3.54 -12.98
N SER A 15 34.09 -3.21 -14.27
CA SER A 15 33.52 -1.99 -14.85
C SER A 15 32.04 -2.21 -15.20
N GLY A 16 31.24 -2.56 -14.20
CA GLY A 16 29.78 -2.52 -14.31
C GLY A 16 29.35 -1.09 -14.60
N CYS A 17 28.74 -0.88 -15.75
CA CYS A 17 28.18 0.40 -16.18
C CYS A 17 27.15 0.88 -15.15
N ARG A 18 27.46 1.97 -14.42
CA ARG A 18 26.40 2.82 -13.88
C ARG A 18 25.72 3.48 -15.08
N ILE A 19 24.53 3.00 -15.43
CA ILE A 19 23.64 3.74 -16.33
C ILE A 19 22.94 4.78 -15.45
N GLU A 20 23.53 5.97 -15.35
CA GLU A 20 22.79 7.15 -14.91
C GLU A 20 22.04 7.68 -16.14
N MET A 21 20.71 7.46 -16.17
CA MET A 21 19.84 8.17 -17.10
C MET A 21 19.75 9.63 -16.68
N SER A 22 20.71 10.44 -17.11
CA SER A 22 20.53 11.89 -17.18
C SER A 22 19.68 12.20 -18.42
N LEU A 23 18.45 12.64 -18.20
CA LEU A 23 17.66 13.33 -19.21
C LEU A 23 18.30 14.70 -19.43
N ASP A 24 19.16 14.79 -20.44
CA ASP A 24 19.61 16.07 -20.99
C ASP A 24 18.78 16.36 -22.24
N GLU A 25 18.14 17.53 -22.31
CA GLU A 25 18.31 18.44 -23.45
C GLU A 25 17.63 19.79 -23.22
N ALA A 26 18.43 20.79 -22.84
CA ALA A 26 18.35 22.14 -23.42
C ALA A 26 19.78 22.73 -23.44
N PRO A 27 20.25 23.34 -24.55
CA PRO A 27 21.69 23.37 -24.82
C PRO A 27 22.45 24.62 -24.34
N ALA A 28 23.71 24.36 -23.97
CA ALA A 28 24.95 25.11 -24.17
C ALA A 28 25.16 26.51 -23.53
N GLY A 29 26.09 26.57 -22.58
CA GLY A 29 26.87 27.77 -22.21
C GLY A 29 28.15 27.37 -21.45
N PRO A 30 29.36 27.85 -21.83
CA PRO A 30 30.63 27.30 -21.33
C PRO A 30 31.12 28.02 -20.07
N GLY A 31 31.61 27.29 -19.07
CA GLY A 31 32.39 27.92 -17.99
C GLY A 31 32.47 27.13 -16.69
N THR A 32 33.64 26.52 -16.48
CA THR A 32 34.35 26.35 -15.19
C THR A 32 33.61 25.76 -13.98
N ALA A 33 34.12 24.62 -13.54
CA ALA A 33 33.94 24.06 -12.20
C ALA A 33 34.21 25.11 -11.10
N GLN A 34 33.29 25.23 -10.14
CA GLN A 34 33.59 25.70 -8.80
C GLN A 34 32.58 25.12 -7.80
N SER A 35 33.06 24.14 -7.04
CA SER A 35 32.48 23.78 -5.76
C SER A 35 32.70 24.95 -4.80
N SER A 36 31.62 25.58 -4.37
CA SER A 36 31.60 26.46 -3.21
C SER A 36 30.18 26.48 -2.66
N VAL A 37 29.98 25.76 -1.56
CA VAL A 37 28.80 25.87 -0.69
C VAL A 37 28.77 27.29 -0.12
N PRO A 38 27.67 28.05 -0.27
CA PRO A 38 27.33 29.10 0.69
C PRO A 38 26.28 28.56 1.66
N ALA A 39 26.58 28.69 2.95
CA ALA A 39 25.62 28.47 4.01
C ALA A 39 24.58 29.60 4.04
N SER A 40 23.40 29.23 4.54
CA SER A 40 22.37 30.08 5.17
C SER A 40 21.29 30.67 4.28
N GLY A 41 20.04 30.29 4.59
CA GLY A 41 18.82 30.93 4.09
C GLY A 41 17.59 30.09 4.41
N ASN A 42 17.03 30.24 5.62
CA ASN A 42 15.70 29.72 5.95
C ASN A 42 14.64 30.26 4.98
N THR A 43 13.92 29.36 4.31
CA THR A 43 12.56 29.45 3.71
C THR A 43 12.44 28.16 2.87
N SER A 44 11.37 27.37 2.83
CA SER A 44 10.01 27.40 3.33
C SER A 44 9.49 25.97 3.12
N ALA A 45 8.70 25.42 4.04
CA ALA A 45 7.92 24.18 3.92
C ALA A 45 8.61 23.00 3.19
N GLN A 46 9.33 22.16 3.94
CA GLN A 46 9.55 20.80 3.47
C GLN A 46 8.17 20.16 3.23
N ASN A 47 7.84 19.90 1.97
CA ASN A 47 6.83 18.91 1.60
C ASN A 47 7.35 17.56 2.10
N GLU A 48 7.21 17.32 3.41
CA GLU A 48 7.48 16.03 4.01
C GLU A 48 6.45 15.08 3.41
N SER A 49 6.92 14.25 2.49
CA SER A 49 6.14 13.18 1.90
C SER A 49 5.66 12.25 3.00
N LEU A 50 4.35 12.16 3.22
CA LEU A 50 3.80 11.31 4.27
C LEU A 50 3.68 9.87 3.77
N SER A 51 4.07 8.95 4.65
CA SER A 51 3.98 7.50 4.41
C SER A 51 2.84 6.90 5.21
N ILE A 52 1.96 6.18 4.53
CA ILE A 52 0.86 5.44 5.15
C ILE A 52 1.15 3.94 4.97
N PHE A 53 1.12 3.19 6.06
CA PHE A 53 0.99 1.74 5.98
C PHE A 53 -0.31 1.31 6.67
N ILE A 54 -0.99 0.33 6.09
CA ILE A 54 -2.15 -0.33 6.70
C ILE A 54 -1.85 -1.82 6.67
N ASN A 55 -1.66 -2.41 7.84
CA ASN A 55 -1.51 -3.84 8.03
C ASN A 55 -2.61 -4.35 8.96
N GLY A 56 -2.79 -5.66 9.03
CA GLY A 56 -3.71 -6.23 9.99
C GLY A 56 -3.49 -7.72 10.19
N ASP A 57 -3.85 -8.16 11.38
CA ASP A 57 -4.02 -9.56 11.73
C ASP A 57 -5.50 -9.91 11.63
N ILE A 58 -5.80 -11.04 10.98
CA ILE A 58 -7.17 -11.54 10.87
C ILE A 58 -7.21 -12.92 11.51
N GLU A 59 -7.95 -13.01 12.61
CA GLU A 59 -8.29 -14.28 13.26
C GLU A 59 -9.76 -14.59 12.96
N TYR A 60 -10.09 -15.85 12.68
CA TYR A 60 -11.47 -16.21 12.41
C TYR A 60 -11.77 -17.65 12.83
N ASP A 61 -13.02 -17.88 13.20
CA ASP A 61 -13.57 -19.21 13.49
C ASP A 61 -14.77 -19.52 12.59
N GLU A 62 -15.70 -20.37 13.05
CA GLU A 62 -16.89 -20.76 12.29
C GLU A 62 -17.97 -19.65 12.22
N SER A 63 -17.93 -18.69 13.15
CA SER A 63 -18.99 -17.70 13.38
C SER A 63 -18.50 -16.26 13.39
N GLN A 64 -17.21 -16.02 13.64
CA GLN A 64 -16.66 -14.68 13.79
C GLN A 64 -15.37 -14.46 13.00
N ILE A 65 -15.17 -13.22 12.61
CA ILE A 65 -13.93 -12.66 12.08
C ILE A 65 -13.50 -11.54 13.03
N ASN A 66 -12.29 -11.61 13.55
CA ASN A 66 -11.67 -10.57 14.35
C ASN A 66 -10.54 -9.95 13.53
N LEU A 67 -10.73 -8.69 13.13
CA LEU A 67 -9.72 -7.86 12.51
C LEU A 67 -9.04 -7.03 13.58
N LYS A 68 -7.71 -7.07 13.59
CA LYS A 68 -6.88 -6.09 14.29
C LYS A 68 -5.99 -5.38 13.27
N ALA A 69 -6.31 -4.13 12.98
CA ALA A 69 -5.55 -3.30 12.06
C ALA A 69 -4.46 -2.50 12.81
N TYR A 70 -3.32 -2.30 12.15
CA TYR A 70 -2.20 -1.49 12.63
C TYR A 70 -1.75 -0.56 11.51
N THR A 71 -1.58 0.73 11.82
CA THR A 71 -1.34 1.77 10.83
C THR A 71 -0.42 2.87 11.33
N SER A 72 0.18 3.64 10.42
CA SER A 72 0.86 4.92 10.73
C SER A 72 -0.08 6.13 10.76
N LEU A 73 -1.38 5.92 10.58
CA LEU A 73 -2.37 6.99 10.67
C LEU A 73 -2.43 7.55 12.10
N GLN A 74 -2.70 8.85 12.22
CA GLN A 74 -2.92 9.49 13.51
C GLN A 74 -4.27 9.09 14.12
N GLU A 75 -4.39 9.26 15.44
CA GLU A 75 -5.62 9.03 16.19
C GLU A 75 -6.81 9.80 15.57
N GLY A 76 -7.98 9.17 15.57
CA GLY A 76 -9.20 9.73 14.98
C GLY A 76 -9.32 9.54 13.46
N ALA A 77 -8.31 8.98 12.79
CA ALA A 77 -8.42 8.60 11.38
C ALA A 77 -9.42 7.46 11.22
N LEU A 78 -10.16 7.47 10.11
CA LEU A 78 -11.18 6.48 9.81
C LEU A 78 -10.68 5.49 8.75
N LEU A 79 -10.82 4.21 9.05
CA LEU A 79 -10.60 3.11 8.10
C LEU A 79 -11.95 2.53 7.69
N LYS A 80 -12.18 2.43 6.38
CA LYS A 80 -13.35 1.76 5.81
C LYS A 80 -13.06 0.28 5.66
N VAL A 81 -13.87 -0.57 6.29
CA VAL A 81 -13.78 -2.02 6.18
C VAL A 81 -14.95 -2.52 5.35
N ILE A 82 -14.65 -3.23 4.27
CA ILE A 82 -15.63 -3.81 3.36
C ILE A 82 -15.42 -5.32 3.35
N LEU A 83 -16.48 -6.08 3.67
CA LEU A 83 -16.49 -7.53 3.57
C LEU A 83 -17.42 -7.95 2.44
N ARG A 84 -16.90 -8.69 1.47
CA ARG A 84 -17.68 -9.31 0.39
C ARG A 84 -17.61 -10.82 0.51
N ALA A 85 -18.70 -11.50 0.17
CA ALA A 85 -18.76 -12.96 0.15
C ALA A 85 -18.50 -13.46 -1.27
N TYR A 86 -17.73 -14.54 -1.41
CA TYR A 86 -17.73 -15.31 -2.65
C TYR A 86 -19.03 -16.13 -2.78
N PRO A 87 -19.44 -16.50 -4.01
CA PRO A 87 -20.54 -17.43 -4.21
C PRO A 87 -20.33 -18.73 -3.41
N LYS A 88 -21.38 -19.31 -2.83
CA LYS A 88 -21.27 -20.52 -1.99
C LYS A 88 -20.78 -21.74 -2.77
N GLU A 89 -21.10 -21.77 -4.05
CA GLU A 89 -20.74 -22.80 -5.01
C GLU A 89 -19.30 -22.66 -5.54
N ALA A 90 -18.64 -21.53 -5.29
CA ALA A 90 -17.26 -21.32 -5.70
C ALA A 90 -16.32 -22.26 -4.96
N SER A 91 -15.49 -22.99 -5.71
CA SER A 91 -14.42 -23.78 -5.16
C SER A 91 -13.24 -22.88 -4.74
N LEU A 92 -12.47 -23.32 -3.74
CA LEU A 92 -11.24 -22.63 -3.34
C LEU A 92 -10.28 -22.46 -4.53
N ARG A 93 -10.22 -23.44 -5.44
CA ARG A 93 -9.36 -23.39 -6.62
C ARG A 93 -9.75 -22.26 -7.57
N GLU A 94 -11.04 -22.08 -7.84
CA GLU A 94 -11.53 -20.99 -8.69
C GLU A 94 -11.21 -19.63 -8.08
N ILE A 95 -11.35 -19.50 -6.75
CA ILE A 95 -10.98 -18.28 -6.01
C ILE A 95 -9.47 -18.01 -6.10
N PHE A 96 -8.62 -19.01 -5.84
CA PHE A 96 -7.16 -18.87 -5.92
C PHE A 96 -6.66 -18.53 -7.33
N ASN A 97 -7.35 -19.03 -8.35
CA ASN A 97 -7.03 -18.80 -9.75
C ASN A 97 -7.64 -17.49 -10.30
N ASP A 98 -8.37 -16.72 -9.47
CA ASP A 98 -9.09 -15.50 -9.88
C ASP A 98 -10.16 -15.76 -10.96
N GLU A 99 -10.68 -16.98 -11.03
CA GLU A 99 -11.73 -17.41 -11.98
C GLU A 99 -13.13 -16.98 -11.53
N VAL A 100 -13.29 -16.62 -10.24
CA VAL A 100 -14.53 -16.13 -9.67
C VAL A 100 -14.25 -14.92 -8.77
N GLN A 101 -15.09 -13.91 -8.88
CA GLN A 101 -14.99 -12.69 -8.08
C GLN A 101 -15.93 -12.74 -6.87
N PRO A 102 -15.60 -12.04 -5.77
CA PRO A 102 -16.55 -11.87 -4.69
C PRO A 102 -17.78 -11.07 -5.18
N ALA A 103 -18.92 -11.25 -4.52
CA ALA A 103 -20.14 -10.52 -4.84
C ALA A 103 -19.91 -8.99 -4.79
N GLU A 104 -20.45 -8.26 -5.77
CA GLU A 104 -20.28 -6.81 -5.85
C GLU A 104 -20.82 -6.10 -4.60
N THR A 105 -22.00 -6.52 -4.15
CA THR A 105 -22.64 -6.01 -2.94
C THR A 105 -21.93 -6.52 -1.69
N PRO A 106 -21.42 -5.63 -0.82
CA PRO A 106 -20.81 -6.03 0.43
C PRO A 106 -21.84 -6.61 1.40
N VAL A 107 -21.41 -7.61 2.18
CA VAL A 107 -22.20 -8.13 3.31
C VAL A 107 -22.00 -7.28 4.56
N VAL A 108 -20.86 -6.60 4.66
CA VAL A 108 -20.54 -5.64 5.72
C VAL A 108 -19.79 -4.47 5.10
N GLU A 109 -20.15 -3.26 5.52
CA GLU A 109 -19.43 -2.03 5.22
C GLU A 109 -19.45 -1.16 6.48
N GLU A 110 -18.29 -0.99 7.11
CA GLU A 110 -18.15 -0.32 8.42
C GLU A 110 -17.02 0.70 8.39
N LEU A 111 -17.13 1.73 9.23
CA LEU A 111 -16.03 2.66 9.51
C LEU A 111 -15.51 2.41 10.93
N ILE A 112 -14.20 2.20 11.04
CA ILE A 112 -13.50 2.03 12.32
C ILE A 112 -12.51 3.16 12.53
N GLU A 113 -12.41 3.62 13.76
CA GLU A 113 -11.52 4.70 14.15
C GLU A 113 -10.16 4.15 14.62
N VAL A 114 -9.09 4.85 14.25
CA VAL A 114 -7.72 4.58 14.68
C VAL A 114 -7.49 5.19 16.05
N ASP A 115 -7.00 4.39 16.99
CA ASP A 115 -6.71 4.84 18.35
C ASP A 115 -5.35 5.55 18.46
N SER A 116 -5.04 6.07 19.66
CA SER A 116 -3.76 6.71 20.00
C SER A 116 -2.50 5.88 19.75
N LYS A 117 -2.62 4.57 19.50
CA LYS A 117 -1.49 3.67 19.18
C LYS A 117 -1.38 3.34 17.69
N GLY A 118 -2.29 3.86 16.87
CA GLY A 118 -2.36 3.46 15.46
C GLY A 118 -3.05 2.11 15.29
N GLU A 119 -3.86 1.66 16.24
CA GLU A 119 -4.57 0.38 16.20
C GLU A 119 -6.09 0.57 16.02
N SER A 120 -6.75 -0.38 15.37
CA SER A 120 -8.22 -0.48 15.33
C SER A 120 -8.64 -1.95 15.40
N THR A 121 -9.76 -2.24 16.06
CA THR A 121 -10.32 -3.60 16.12
C THR A 121 -11.76 -3.64 15.64
N LEU A 122 -12.12 -4.74 14.98
CA LEU A 122 -13.48 -4.98 14.49
C LEU A 122 -13.80 -6.47 14.57
N THR A 123 -14.95 -6.79 15.14
CA THR A 123 -15.51 -8.15 15.15
C THR A 123 -16.72 -8.21 14.23
N LEU A 124 -16.69 -9.13 13.26
CA LEU A 124 -17.76 -9.34 12.29
C LEU A 124 -18.31 -10.76 12.41
N GLU A 125 -19.60 -10.92 12.12
CA GLU A 125 -20.20 -12.24 11.96
C GLU A 125 -19.79 -12.86 10.62
N ARG A 126 -19.67 -14.19 10.60
CA ARG A 126 -19.43 -14.98 9.37
C ARG A 126 -20.16 -16.31 9.39
N GLN A 127 -20.26 -16.92 8.21
CA GLN A 127 -20.67 -18.31 8.04
C GLN A 127 -19.44 -19.17 7.71
N ALA A 128 -19.35 -20.35 8.31
CA ALA A 128 -18.20 -21.25 8.17
C ALA A 128 -17.99 -21.77 6.74
N ASP A 129 -19.07 -21.94 5.98
CA ASP A 129 -19.10 -22.48 4.61
C ASP A 129 -18.84 -21.41 3.53
N ILE A 130 -18.63 -20.15 3.93
CA ILE A 130 -18.41 -19.03 3.01
C ILE A 130 -16.96 -18.55 3.09
N VAL A 131 -16.36 -18.32 1.93
CA VAL A 131 -15.11 -17.58 1.78
C VAL A 131 -15.44 -16.11 1.59
N TYR A 132 -14.69 -15.24 2.25
CA TYR A 132 -14.88 -13.80 2.16
C TYR A 132 -13.63 -13.12 1.62
N PHE A 133 -13.83 -11.97 0.99
CA PHE A 133 -12.79 -11.02 0.64
C PHE A 133 -12.99 -9.76 1.48
N MET A 134 -12.01 -9.44 2.32
CA MET A 134 -12.00 -8.24 3.14
C MET A 134 -11.08 -7.21 2.51
N VAL A 135 -11.56 -5.97 2.46
CA VAL A 135 -10.81 -4.79 2.04
C VAL A 135 -10.84 -3.78 3.18
N VAL A 136 -9.67 -3.24 3.52
CA VAL A 136 -9.52 -2.14 4.49
C VAL A 136 -8.92 -0.95 3.74
N GLN A 137 -9.58 0.20 3.82
CA GLN A 137 -9.24 1.37 3.03
C GLN A 137 -9.08 2.61 3.90
N PHE A 138 -8.08 3.43 3.56
CA PHE A 138 -8.05 4.83 3.93
C PHE A 138 -8.55 5.66 2.76
N ASN A 139 -9.65 6.37 3.01
CA ASN A 139 -10.34 7.20 2.03
C ASN A 139 -10.30 8.67 2.49
N PRO A 140 -9.59 9.58 1.81
CA PRO A 140 -9.40 10.96 2.27
C PRO A 140 -10.72 11.75 2.43
N GLU A 141 -11.71 11.52 1.57
CA GLU A 141 -13.02 12.17 1.59
C GLU A 141 -13.82 11.86 2.85
N LEU A 142 -13.65 10.67 3.41
CA LEU A 142 -14.36 10.20 4.60
C LEU A 142 -13.75 10.74 5.89
N GLN A 143 -12.57 11.35 5.84
CA GLN A 143 -11.84 11.74 7.03
C GLN A 143 -12.41 13.01 7.70
N PRO A 144 -12.28 13.13 9.03
CA PRO A 144 -12.47 14.40 9.74
C PRO A 144 -11.52 15.49 9.25
N ASP A 145 -11.90 16.76 9.45
CA ASP A 145 -11.13 17.92 8.97
C ASP A 145 -9.67 17.92 9.49
N GLU A 146 -9.47 17.55 10.75
CA GLU A 146 -8.14 17.48 11.39
C GLU A 146 -7.21 16.46 10.69
N ILE A 147 -7.79 15.35 10.20
CA ILE A 147 -7.05 14.32 9.45
C ILE A 147 -6.80 14.81 8.01
N LYS A 148 -7.77 15.48 7.38
CA LYS A 148 -7.63 16.08 6.04
C LYS A 148 -6.55 17.16 5.99
N GLU A 149 -6.38 17.94 7.06
CA GLU A 149 -5.28 18.90 7.17
C GLU A 149 -3.90 18.23 7.08
N VAL A 150 -3.77 17.02 7.62
CA VAL A 150 -2.50 16.27 7.65
C VAL A 150 -2.26 15.53 6.33
N TYR A 151 -3.22 14.75 5.84
CA TYR A 151 -3.03 13.89 4.67
C TYR A 151 -3.49 14.52 3.34
N GLY A 152 -4.14 15.68 3.40
CA GLY A 152 -4.73 16.35 2.25
C GLY A 152 -6.20 15.97 2.06
N ALA A 153 -7.01 16.90 1.57
CA ALA A 153 -8.44 16.67 1.36
C ALA A 153 -8.71 15.57 0.31
N ARG A 154 -7.77 15.37 -0.62
CA ARG A 154 -7.80 14.32 -1.64
C ARG A 154 -6.73 13.25 -1.40
N GLY A 155 -6.03 13.29 -0.26
CA GLY A 155 -4.88 12.42 0.01
C GLY A 155 -3.58 12.85 -0.67
N GLU A 156 -3.51 14.06 -1.23
CA GLU A 156 -2.38 14.53 -2.04
C GLU A 156 -1.05 14.68 -1.29
N LYS A 157 -1.05 14.58 0.04
CA LYS A 157 0.18 14.57 0.85
C LYS A 157 0.70 13.15 1.11
N VAL A 158 -0.05 12.12 0.70
CA VAL A 158 0.35 10.71 0.77
C VAL A 158 1.22 10.40 -0.45
N VAL A 159 2.51 10.13 -0.22
CA VAL A 159 3.48 9.97 -1.32
C VAL A 159 4.20 8.62 -1.27
N VAL A 160 4.14 7.93 -0.12
CA VAL A 160 4.80 6.63 0.08
C VAL A 160 3.82 5.67 0.75
N ALA A 161 3.13 4.83 -0.03
CA ALA A 161 2.46 3.65 0.52
C ALA A 161 2.57 2.50 -0.49
N SER A 162 2.67 1.28 0.00
CA SER A 162 2.81 0.09 -0.86
C SER A 162 1.60 -0.11 -1.77
N ASN A 163 0.43 0.36 -1.34
CA ASN A 163 -0.85 0.11 -1.98
C ASN A 163 -1.65 1.42 -2.16
N VAL A 164 -0.98 2.49 -2.61
CA VAL A 164 -1.68 3.71 -3.02
C VAL A 164 -2.60 3.39 -4.20
N GLU A 165 -3.83 3.88 -4.13
CA GLU A 165 -4.83 3.76 -5.18
C GLU A 165 -5.33 5.14 -5.60
N HIS A 166 -5.43 5.37 -6.91
CA HIS A 166 -6.06 6.57 -7.46
C HIS A 166 -7.46 6.21 -7.96
N TYR A 167 -8.48 6.95 -7.52
CA TYR A 167 -9.86 6.73 -7.92
C TYR A 167 -10.62 8.05 -8.06
N GLU A 168 -11.74 8.03 -8.78
CA GLU A 168 -12.59 9.19 -8.97
C GLU A 168 -13.70 9.22 -7.91
N TYR A 169 -13.87 10.35 -7.24
CA TYR A 169 -14.97 10.63 -6.32
C TYR A 169 -15.48 12.05 -6.56
N GLU A 170 -16.78 12.20 -6.81
CA GLU A 170 -17.42 13.51 -7.07
C GLU A 170 -16.74 14.36 -8.17
N GLY A 171 -16.07 13.72 -9.13
CA GLY A 171 -15.37 14.38 -10.24
C GLY A 171 -13.96 14.86 -9.92
N GLU A 172 -13.42 14.47 -8.75
CA GLU A 172 -12.04 14.68 -8.37
C GLU A 172 -11.29 13.36 -8.23
N THR A 173 -10.02 13.35 -8.63
CA THR A 173 -9.12 12.23 -8.37
C THR A 173 -8.67 12.25 -6.91
N MET A 174 -8.99 11.17 -6.20
CA MET A 174 -8.62 10.87 -4.83
C MET A 174 -7.43 9.94 -4.77
N ILE A 175 -6.64 10.03 -3.69
CA ILE A 175 -5.45 9.23 -3.43
C ILE A 175 -5.68 8.49 -2.10
N GLY A 176 -6.14 7.25 -2.20
CA GLY A 176 -6.40 6.38 -1.05
C GLY A 176 -5.30 5.35 -0.83
N VAL A 177 -5.46 4.56 0.23
CA VAL A 177 -4.60 3.40 0.50
C VAL A 177 -5.48 2.19 0.80
N THR A 178 -5.22 1.08 0.11
CA THR A 178 -6.05 -0.13 0.20
C THR A 178 -5.21 -1.33 0.64
N THR A 179 -5.72 -2.17 1.54
CA THR A 179 -5.16 -3.50 1.79
C THR A 179 -6.29 -4.53 1.78
N SER A 180 -5.98 -5.78 1.47
CA SER A 180 -7.00 -6.81 1.34
C SER A 180 -6.51 -8.20 1.72
N ALA A 181 -7.45 -9.05 2.10
CA ALA A 181 -7.19 -10.43 2.46
C ALA A 181 -8.40 -11.31 2.15
N ASN A 182 -8.13 -12.57 1.81
CA ASN A 182 -9.15 -13.60 1.72
C ASN A 182 -9.28 -14.35 3.05
N ILE A 183 -10.52 -14.63 3.47
CA ILE A 183 -10.88 -15.17 4.78
C ILE A 183 -11.69 -16.45 4.58
N GLY A 184 -11.42 -17.49 5.39
CA GLY A 184 -12.04 -18.80 5.21
C GLY A 184 -11.27 -19.74 4.28
N MET A 185 -10.15 -19.28 3.74
CA MET A 185 -9.17 -20.15 3.08
C MET A 185 -8.34 -20.82 4.16
N ARG A 186 -8.76 -22.02 4.63
CA ARG A 186 -7.91 -22.83 5.51
C ARG A 186 -6.55 -23.03 4.81
N PRO A 187 -5.42 -23.00 5.54
CA PRO A 187 -4.16 -23.42 4.95
C PRO A 187 -4.36 -24.84 4.44
N SER A 188 -4.32 -25.02 3.11
CA SER A 188 -4.26 -26.36 2.56
C SER A 188 -2.93 -26.95 3.02
N TRP A 189 -2.96 -27.85 4.00
CA TRP A 189 -1.93 -28.89 4.10
C TRP A 189 -2.11 -29.84 2.90
N ALA A 190 -1.93 -29.31 1.69
CA ALA A 190 -1.78 -30.10 0.48
C ALA A 190 -0.28 -30.23 0.27
N TYR A 191 0.23 -31.44 0.50
CA TYR A 191 1.60 -31.84 0.21
C TYR A 191 2.01 -31.39 -1.20
N LEU A 192 3.21 -30.84 -1.33
CA LEU A 192 3.92 -30.82 -2.60
C LEU A 192 4.18 -32.28 -3.01
N GLN A 193 3.73 -32.67 -4.20
CA GLN A 193 4.40 -33.70 -5.02
C GLN A 193 5.28 -32.99 -6.04
#